data_AF-A0A2T5FXN2-F1
#
_entry.id   AF-A0A2T5FXN2-F1
#
_cell.length_a   1.000
_cell.length_b   1.000
_cell.length_c   1.000
_cell.angle_alpha   90.00
_cell.angle_beta   90.00
_cell.angle_gamma   90.00
#
_symmetry.space_group_name_H-M   'P 1'
#
loop_
_entity.id
_entity.type
_entity.pdbx_description
1 polymer ?
#
loop_
_entity_poly.entity_id
_entity_poly.type
_entity_poly.pdbx_seq_one_letter_code
_entity_poly.pdbx_strand_id
1 'polypeptide(L)'
;MSPTLLRILRVLMTLTAVLAAIVVGRAVWIAYEVEPWTRDGRVSAEVAQIAADVTGPVVRVAVRDDQFVHKGDLLFEVDPERFRLAVIRAQADIARARAELAQVRREIRRSIGLGDLVAAEDTERLRAKAEQIEADLAIARNALDVARLNLARCRVRATVTGRVANLVLRPGDYATAGHPVLALIDAQTIHIVGYFEEPKIARIHMGDPVRVKLMGEKRPIIGHVQSIAGGIEDRERAEGESLLANVNPTFSWVRLAQRIPVRIAIDRTPPGMRLIAGRTATVEVLPGKTQS
;
A
#
# COMPACT_ATOMS: atom_id res chain seq x y z
N MET A 1 18.06 60.69 -48.67
CA MET A 1 16.88 60.13 -47.96
C MET A 1 16.20 61.27 -47.24
N SER A 2 14.89 61.46 -47.44
CA SER A 2 14.17 62.58 -46.81
C SER A 2 14.24 62.45 -45.27
N PRO A 3 14.33 63.56 -44.53
CA PRO A 3 14.38 63.54 -43.06
C PRO A 3 13.13 62.91 -42.43
N THR A 4 12.02 62.86 -43.16
CA THR A 4 10.79 62.14 -42.81
C THR A 4 10.95 60.62 -42.91
N LEU A 5 11.66 60.11 -43.91
CA LEU A 5 11.92 58.67 -44.07
C LEU A 5 12.79 58.11 -42.93
N LEU A 6 13.81 58.84 -42.50
CA LEU A 6 14.64 58.46 -41.35
C LEU A 6 13.85 58.47 -40.02
N ARG A 7 12.88 59.37 -39.86
CA ARG A 7 11.99 59.38 -38.69
C ARG A 7 11.03 58.18 -38.72
N ILE A 8 10.43 57.89 -39.87
CA ILE A 8 9.55 56.73 -40.04
C ILE A 8 10.32 55.43 -39.78
N LEU A 9 11.54 55.29 -40.31
CA LEU A 9 12.39 54.12 -40.08
C LEU A 9 12.75 53.93 -38.60
N ARG A 10 13.09 55.02 -37.89
CA ARG A 10 13.36 54.97 -36.43
C ARG A 10 12.13 54.54 -35.65
N VAL A 11 10.95 55.10 -35.97
CA VAL A 11 9.69 54.72 -35.31
C VAL A 11 9.38 53.25 -35.57
N LEU A 12 9.54 52.77 -36.80
CA LEU A 12 9.31 51.36 -37.16
C LEU A 12 10.28 50.42 -36.43
N MET A 13 11.55 50.82 -36.29
CA MET A 13 12.56 50.08 -35.53
C MET A 13 12.22 50.03 -34.03
N THR A 14 11.74 51.12 -33.44
CA THR A 14 11.27 51.11 -32.05
C THR A 14 10.01 50.26 -31.86
N LEU A 15 9.08 50.31 -32.81
CA LEU A 15 7.82 49.56 -32.74
C LEU A 15 8.07 48.04 -32.85
N THR A 16 8.97 47.64 -33.75
CA THR A 16 9.38 46.24 -33.92
C THR A 16 10.14 45.73 -32.69
N ALA A 17 11.02 46.54 -32.08
CA ALA A 17 11.69 46.18 -30.83
C ALA A 17 10.69 45.99 -29.67
N VAL A 18 9.70 46.89 -29.53
CA VAL A 18 8.63 46.76 -28.53
C VAL A 18 7.77 45.52 -28.79
N LEU A 19 7.40 45.25 -30.04
CA LEU A 19 6.65 44.04 -30.40
C LEU A 19 7.42 42.77 -30.06
N ALA A 20 8.72 42.71 -30.38
CA ALA A 20 9.58 41.60 -30.02
C ALA A 20 9.67 41.42 -28.50
N ALA A 21 9.80 42.50 -27.73
CA ALA A 21 9.81 42.46 -26.28
C ALA A 21 8.48 41.92 -25.70
N ILE A 22 7.34 42.32 -26.28
CA ILE A 22 6.01 41.81 -25.88
C ILE A 22 5.90 40.31 -26.18
N VAL A 23 6.35 39.87 -27.36
CA VAL A 23 6.31 38.45 -27.76
C VAL A 23 7.19 37.60 -26.83
N VAL A 24 8.42 38.04 -26.55
CA VAL A 24 9.33 37.36 -25.62
C VAL A 24 8.75 37.36 -24.20
N GLY A 25 8.24 38.50 -23.73
CA GLY A 25 7.62 38.61 -22.42
C GLY A 25 6.40 37.69 -22.27
N ARG A 26 5.54 37.61 -23.28
CA ARG A 26 4.42 36.66 -23.33
C ARG A 26 4.89 35.20 -23.33
N ALA A 27 5.91 34.87 -24.12
CA ALA A 27 6.44 33.51 -24.17
C ALA A 27 7.02 33.06 -22.83
N VAL A 28 7.80 33.93 -22.17
CA VAL A 28 8.34 33.68 -20.83
C VAL A 28 7.22 33.56 -19.80
N TRP A 29 6.21 34.43 -19.85
CA TRP A 29 5.05 34.34 -18.97
C TRP A 29 4.32 32.99 -19.12
N ILE A 30 4.11 32.52 -20.35
CA ILE A 30 3.44 31.24 -20.59
C ILE A 30 4.28 30.08 -20.04
N ALA A 31 5.59 30.04 -20.32
CA ALA A 31 6.47 28.95 -19.90
C ALA A 31 6.64 28.85 -18.37
N TYR A 32 6.64 29.97 -17.66
CA TYR A 32 6.88 29.99 -16.22
C TYR A 32 5.60 29.99 -15.38
N GLU A 33 4.57 30.72 -15.82
CA GLU A 33 3.36 30.95 -15.02
C GLU A 33 2.21 30.04 -15.44
N VAL A 34 2.11 29.71 -16.73
CA VAL A 34 0.92 29.05 -17.31
C VAL A 34 1.12 27.56 -17.53
N GLU A 35 2.30 27.14 -17.99
CA GLU A 35 2.58 25.74 -18.30
C GLU A 35 2.60 24.90 -17.00
N PRO A 36 1.81 23.81 -16.95
CA PRO A 36 1.73 22.94 -15.78
C PRO A 36 2.98 22.07 -15.66
N TRP A 37 4.04 22.61 -15.06
CA TRP A 37 5.22 21.87 -14.65
C TRP A 37 5.53 22.05 -13.16
N THR A 38 6.18 21.06 -12.58
CA THR A 38 6.69 21.11 -11.21
C THR A 38 8.06 20.44 -11.11
N ARG A 39 8.97 21.03 -10.34
CA ARG A 39 10.24 20.41 -9.93
C ARG A 39 10.10 19.50 -8.72
N ASP A 40 8.97 19.56 -8.04
CA ASP A 40 8.68 18.74 -6.87
C ASP A 40 7.90 17.52 -7.31
N GLY A 41 8.56 16.67 -8.08
CA GLY A 41 8.09 15.33 -8.41
C GLY A 41 8.90 14.30 -7.64
N ARG A 42 8.29 13.16 -7.32
CA ARG A 42 8.95 12.04 -6.67
C ARG A 42 8.51 10.72 -7.30
N VAL A 43 9.46 9.80 -7.42
CA VAL A 43 9.12 8.39 -7.67
C VAL A 43 8.55 7.82 -6.39
N SER A 44 7.37 7.24 -6.46
CA SER A 44 6.66 6.63 -5.33
C SER A 44 6.33 5.19 -5.67
N ALA A 45 6.21 4.36 -4.64
CA ALA A 45 5.79 2.97 -4.76
C ALA A 45 4.99 2.62 -3.51
N GLU A 46 4.09 1.65 -3.63
CA GLU A 46 3.38 1.15 -2.47
C GLU A 46 4.33 0.30 -1.61
N VAL A 47 4.21 0.46 -0.30
CA VAL A 47 5.09 -0.19 0.67
C VAL A 47 4.24 -1.10 1.54
N ALA A 48 4.46 -2.41 1.41
CA ALA A 48 3.85 -3.40 2.29
C ALA A 48 4.71 -3.55 3.54
N GLN A 49 4.15 -3.20 4.70
CA GLN A 49 4.79 -3.43 5.99
C GLN A 49 4.57 -4.88 6.41
N ILE A 50 5.65 -5.65 6.53
CA ILE A 50 5.56 -7.07 6.86
C ILE A 50 5.79 -7.26 8.36
N ALA A 51 4.77 -7.80 9.02
CA ALA A 51 4.78 -8.19 10.41
C ALA A 51 4.63 -9.70 10.55
N ALA A 52 5.00 -10.23 11.71
CA ALA A 52 4.64 -11.60 12.06
C ALA A 52 3.16 -11.67 12.44
N ASP A 53 2.47 -12.74 12.04
CA ASP A 53 1.10 -13.04 12.50
C ASP A 53 1.11 -13.73 13.88
N VAL A 54 2.22 -14.38 14.23
CA VAL A 54 2.40 -15.12 15.49
C VAL A 54 3.65 -14.63 16.22
N THR A 55 3.57 -14.56 17.55
CA THR A 55 4.68 -14.11 18.40
C THR A 55 5.62 -15.27 18.74
N GLY A 56 6.92 -15.05 18.62
CA GLY A 56 7.94 -16.02 19.02
C GLY A 56 9.36 -15.66 18.57
N PRO A 57 10.36 -16.47 18.97
CA PRO A 57 11.73 -16.28 18.54
C PRO A 57 11.90 -16.62 17.06
N VAL A 58 12.76 -15.89 16.36
CA VAL A 58 13.04 -16.06 14.94
C VAL A 58 14.18 -17.03 14.75
N VAL A 59 13.90 -18.17 14.13
CA VAL A 59 14.90 -19.23 13.90
C VAL A 59 15.70 -18.97 12.63
N ARG A 60 15.06 -18.36 11.63
CA ARG A 60 15.68 -18.15 10.32
C ARG A 60 15.17 -16.89 9.65
N VAL A 61 16.10 -16.11 9.10
CA VAL A 61 15.82 -15.01 8.17
C VAL A 61 16.36 -15.43 6.81
N ALA A 62 15.48 -15.57 5.83
CA ALA A 62 15.79 -16.12 4.50
C ALA A 62 16.09 -15.04 3.45
N VAL A 63 15.94 -13.76 3.81
CA VAL A 63 16.18 -12.61 2.95
C VAL A 63 17.27 -11.70 3.50
N ARG A 64 17.80 -10.85 2.64
CA ARG A 64 18.73 -9.77 2.97
C ARG A 64 18.12 -8.43 2.61
N ASP A 65 18.64 -7.36 3.21
CA ASP A 65 18.26 -6.01 2.82
C ASP A 65 18.59 -5.78 1.33
N ASP A 66 17.80 -4.94 0.66
CA ASP A 66 17.91 -4.64 -0.77
C ASP A 66 17.65 -5.79 -1.76
N GLN A 67 17.37 -7.01 -1.27
CA GLN A 67 17.10 -8.19 -2.09
C GLN A 67 15.76 -8.10 -2.81
N PHE A 68 15.73 -8.50 -4.08
CA PHE A 68 14.49 -8.68 -4.84
C PHE A 68 13.84 -10.03 -4.51
N VAL A 69 12.55 -10.02 -4.21
CA VAL A 69 11.76 -11.20 -3.83
C VAL A 69 10.45 -11.22 -4.62
N HIS A 70 9.94 -12.42 -4.88
CA HIS A 70 8.64 -12.62 -5.50
C HIS A 70 7.57 -12.90 -4.45
N LYS A 71 6.32 -12.59 -4.80
CA LYS A 71 5.16 -12.95 -3.98
C LYS A 71 5.19 -14.44 -3.63
N GLY A 72 5.10 -14.74 -2.34
CA GLY A 72 5.14 -16.11 -1.80
C GLY A 72 6.53 -16.57 -1.33
N ASP A 73 7.60 -15.84 -1.65
CA ASP A 73 8.94 -16.17 -1.16
C ASP A 73 9.00 -16.09 0.36
N LEU A 74 9.77 -17.00 0.98
CA LEU A 74 9.94 -17.00 2.43
C LEU A 74 10.83 -15.83 2.85
N LEU A 75 10.35 -15.03 3.81
CA LEU A 75 11.09 -13.90 4.35
C LEU A 75 11.81 -14.30 5.64
N PHE A 76 11.05 -14.78 6.62
CA PHE A 76 11.58 -15.27 7.89
C PHE A 76 10.65 -16.33 8.50
N GLU A 77 11.19 -17.09 9.44
CA GLU A 77 10.51 -18.20 10.11
C GLU A 77 10.62 -18.01 11.62
N VAL A 78 9.47 -17.87 12.27
CA VAL A 78 9.29 -17.94 13.72
C VAL A 78 9.34 -19.40 14.15
N ASP A 79 9.87 -19.68 15.34
CA ASP A 79 10.01 -21.03 15.88
C ASP A 79 8.69 -21.81 15.84
N PRO A 80 8.61 -22.89 15.03
CA PRO A 80 7.38 -23.65 14.87
C PRO A 80 7.14 -24.66 16.00
N GLU A 81 8.11 -24.97 16.86
CA GLU A 81 8.03 -26.10 17.78
C GLU A 81 6.84 -25.99 18.75
N ARG A 82 6.64 -24.82 19.36
CA ARG A 82 5.48 -24.58 20.24
C ARG A 82 4.16 -24.80 19.51
N PHE A 83 4.08 -24.43 18.23
CA PHE A 83 2.87 -24.56 17.42
C PHE A 83 2.65 -25.99 16.93
N ARG A 84 3.73 -26.75 16.66
CA ARG A 84 3.65 -28.19 16.38
C ARG A 84 3.09 -28.96 17.58
N LEU A 85 3.57 -28.65 18.78
CA LEU A 85 3.05 -29.24 20.01
C LEU A 85 1.57 -28.90 20.23
N ALA A 86 1.14 -27.66 19.90
CA ALA A 86 -0.27 -27.28 19.96
C ALA A 86 -1.13 -28.09 18.98
N VAL A 87 -0.64 -28.35 17.76
CA VAL A 87 -1.33 -29.23 16.79
C VAL A 87 -1.45 -30.65 17.32
N ILE A 88 -0.37 -31.22 17.88
CA ILE A 88 -0.38 -32.57 18.47
C ILE A 88 -1.40 -32.65 19.61
N ARG A 89 -1.43 -31.65 20.50
CA ARG A 89 -2.41 -31.58 21.60
C ARG A 89 -3.84 -31.54 21.08
N ALA A 90 -4.14 -30.69 20.10
CA ALA A 90 -5.47 -30.61 19.52
C ALA A 90 -5.91 -31.91 18.81
N GLN A 91 -4.97 -32.63 18.18
CA GLN A 91 -5.23 -33.96 17.64
C GLN A 91 -5.58 -34.98 18.72
N ALA A 92 -4.88 -34.95 19.86
CA ALA A 92 -5.17 -35.80 21.01
C ALA A 92 -6.56 -35.49 21.61
N ASP A 93 -6.95 -34.21 21.67
CA ASP A 93 -8.29 -33.81 22.14
C ASP A 93 -9.40 -34.32 21.21
N ILE A 94 -9.20 -34.27 19.89
CA ILE A 94 -10.12 -34.90 18.91
C ILE A 94 -10.19 -36.41 19.12
N ALA A 95 -9.06 -37.08 19.36
CA ALA A 95 -9.03 -38.52 19.60
C ALA A 95 -9.80 -38.88 20.89
N ARG A 96 -9.63 -38.09 21.96
CA ARG A 96 -10.38 -38.24 23.22
C ARG A 96 -11.89 -38.11 22.98
N ALA A 97 -12.32 -37.01 22.35
CA ALA A 97 -13.75 -36.76 22.09
C ALA A 97 -14.37 -37.84 21.18
N ARG A 98 -13.62 -38.33 20.17
CA ARG A 98 -14.07 -39.45 19.33
C ARG A 98 -14.23 -40.75 20.11
N ALA A 99 -13.30 -41.06 21.01
CA ALA A 99 -13.36 -42.25 21.84
C ALA A 99 -14.57 -42.22 22.78
N GLU A 100 -14.83 -41.05 23.38
CA GLU A 100 -15.97 -40.81 24.26
C GLU A 100 -17.31 -40.92 23.50
N LEU A 101 -17.41 -40.30 22.32
CA LEU A 101 -18.59 -40.41 21.47
C LEU A 101 -18.84 -41.87 21.05
N ALA A 102 -17.77 -42.60 20.70
CA ALA A 102 -17.89 -44.01 20.35
C ALA A 102 -18.34 -44.86 21.54
N GLN A 103 -17.94 -44.51 22.77
CA GLN A 103 -18.41 -45.17 23.98
C GLN A 103 -19.90 -44.93 24.22
N VAL A 104 -20.35 -43.67 24.21
CA VAL A 104 -21.78 -43.35 24.43
C VAL A 104 -22.65 -43.95 23.32
N ARG A 105 -22.19 -43.94 22.06
CA ARG A 105 -22.90 -44.63 20.96
C ARG A 105 -23.00 -46.14 21.16
N ARG A 106 -22.00 -46.78 21.78
CA ARG A 106 -22.08 -48.21 22.15
C ARG A 106 -23.10 -48.43 23.28
N GLU A 107 -23.15 -47.52 24.26
CA GLU A 107 -24.12 -47.57 25.36
C GLU A 107 -25.56 -47.38 24.85
N ILE A 108 -25.80 -46.43 23.93
CA ILE A 108 -27.10 -46.25 23.27
C ILE A 108 -27.52 -47.52 22.52
N ARG A 109 -26.63 -48.12 21.71
CA ARG A 109 -26.94 -49.37 21.00
C ARG A 109 -27.27 -50.51 21.95
N ARG A 110 -26.56 -50.61 23.08
CA ARG A 110 -26.84 -51.60 24.12
C ARG A 110 -28.20 -51.35 24.77
N SER A 111 -28.51 -50.10 25.12
CA SER A 111 -29.80 -49.70 25.71
C SER A 111 -30.98 -50.11 24.82
N ILE A 112 -30.90 -49.78 23.53
CA ILE A 112 -31.93 -50.14 22.54
C ILE A 112 -32.08 -51.66 22.40
N GLY A 113 -30.97 -52.42 22.42
CA GLY A 113 -30.98 -53.88 22.32
C GLY A 113 -31.56 -54.60 23.55
N LEU A 114 -31.68 -53.92 24.69
CA LEU A 114 -32.27 -54.47 25.92
C LEU A 114 -33.80 -54.27 26.01
N GLY A 115 -34.41 -53.52 25.07
CA GLY A 115 -35.86 -53.36 24.96
C GLY A 115 -36.51 -52.77 26.22
N ASP A 116 -37.63 -53.36 26.66
CA ASP A 116 -38.46 -52.91 27.80
C ASP A 116 -37.74 -52.91 29.17
N LEU A 117 -36.50 -53.41 29.25
CA LEU A 117 -35.72 -53.44 30.48
C LEU A 117 -35.07 -52.09 30.83
N VAL A 118 -35.11 -51.10 29.93
CA VAL A 118 -34.50 -49.77 30.15
C VAL A 118 -35.56 -48.68 29.96
N ALA A 119 -35.60 -47.72 30.90
CA ALA A 119 -36.52 -46.60 30.81
C ALA A 119 -36.23 -45.73 29.57
N ALA A 120 -37.29 -45.26 28.90
CA ALA A 120 -37.16 -44.36 27.75
C ALA A 120 -36.35 -43.09 28.08
N GLU A 121 -36.47 -42.60 29.33
CA GLU A 121 -35.73 -41.45 29.84
C GLU A 121 -34.21 -41.67 29.84
N ASP A 122 -33.72 -42.86 30.17
CA ASP A 122 -32.28 -43.16 30.19
C ASP A 122 -31.70 -43.15 28.78
N THR A 123 -32.46 -43.64 27.80
CA THR A 123 -32.05 -43.59 26.39
C THR A 123 -32.01 -42.16 25.87
N GLU A 124 -32.98 -41.32 26.24
CA GLU A 124 -32.96 -39.88 25.92
C GLU A 124 -31.77 -39.16 26.57
N ARG A 125 -31.46 -39.45 27.84
CA ARG A 125 -30.26 -38.90 28.51
C ARG A 125 -28.97 -39.28 27.79
N LEU A 126 -28.84 -40.53 27.32
CA LEU A 126 -27.68 -40.95 26.54
C LEU A 126 -27.61 -40.27 25.17
N ARG A 127 -28.75 -40.04 24.50
CA ARG A 127 -28.82 -39.30 23.23
C ARG A 127 -28.38 -37.86 23.41
N ALA A 128 -28.91 -37.16 24.41
CA ALA A 128 -28.51 -35.80 24.74
C ALA A 128 -27.01 -35.72 25.06
N LYS A 129 -26.47 -36.71 25.79
CA LYS A 129 -25.03 -36.81 26.05
C LYS A 129 -24.21 -37.02 24.77
N ALA A 130 -24.69 -37.85 23.84
CA ALA A 130 -24.02 -38.04 22.55
C ALA A 130 -23.99 -36.74 21.73
N GLU A 131 -25.10 -36.00 21.69
CA GLU A 131 -25.19 -34.71 21.02
C GLU A 131 -24.22 -33.68 21.64
N GLN A 132 -24.14 -33.64 22.98
CA GLN A 132 -23.16 -32.82 23.68
C GLN A 132 -21.71 -33.16 23.28
N ILE A 133 -21.34 -34.45 23.27
CA ILE A 133 -19.99 -34.88 22.88
C ILE A 133 -19.72 -34.60 21.40
N GLU A 134 -20.75 -34.67 20.54
CA GLU A 134 -20.62 -34.27 19.14
C GLU A 134 -20.29 -32.77 19.00
N ALA A 135 -20.92 -31.92 19.80
CA ALA A 135 -20.56 -30.51 19.89
C ALA A 135 -19.14 -30.31 20.41
N ASP A 136 -18.72 -31.03 21.46
CA ASP A 136 -17.35 -30.98 21.99
C ASP A 136 -16.31 -31.44 20.95
N LEU A 137 -16.64 -32.46 20.16
CA LEU A 137 -15.82 -32.91 19.04
C LEU A 137 -15.70 -31.83 17.96
N ALA A 138 -16.77 -31.08 17.67
CA ALA A 138 -16.72 -29.96 16.75
C ALA A 138 -15.82 -28.83 17.28
N ILE A 139 -15.90 -28.50 18.56
CA ILE A 139 -15.01 -27.53 19.23
C ILE A 139 -13.54 -27.98 19.12
N ALA A 140 -13.25 -29.26 19.40
CA ALA A 140 -11.90 -29.80 19.30
C ALA A 140 -11.34 -29.76 17.86
N ARG A 141 -12.19 -29.95 16.84
CA ARG A 141 -11.81 -29.77 15.42
C ARG A 141 -11.44 -28.33 15.10
N ASN A 142 -12.26 -27.37 15.53
CA ASN A 142 -11.97 -25.95 15.34
C ASN A 142 -10.65 -25.56 16.02
N ALA A 143 -10.37 -26.08 17.22
CA ALA A 143 -9.10 -25.86 17.91
C ALA A 143 -7.89 -26.40 17.13
N LEU A 144 -8.03 -27.56 16.46
CA LEU A 144 -6.99 -28.09 15.58
C LEU A 144 -6.75 -27.18 14.37
N ASP A 145 -7.81 -26.65 13.76
CA ASP A 145 -7.68 -25.78 12.60
C ASP A 145 -7.00 -24.45 12.96
N VAL A 146 -7.31 -23.88 14.12
CA VAL A 146 -6.59 -22.71 14.66
C VAL A 146 -5.12 -23.03 14.91
N ALA A 147 -4.81 -24.18 15.54
CA ALA A 147 -3.43 -24.58 15.79
C ALA A 147 -2.64 -24.79 14.48
N ARG A 148 -3.26 -25.38 13.46
CA ARG A 148 -2.67 -25.57 12.12
C ARG A 148 -2.43 -24.25 11.41
N LEU A 149 -3.39 -23.32 11.49
CA LEU A 149 -3.23 -21.99 10.93
C LEU A 149 -2.04 -21.27 11.56
N ASN A 150 -1.95 -21.27 12.89
CA ASN A 150 -0.84 -20.64 13.60
C ASN A 150 0.51 -21.27 13.22
N LEU A 151 0.57 -22.61 13.09
CA LEU A 151 1.77 -23.30 12.60
C LEU A 151 2.14 -22.90 11.17
N ALA A 152 1.16 -22.73 10.28
CA ALA A 152 1.40 -22.24 8.92
C ALA A 152 1.90 -20.79 8.92
N ARG A 153 1.39 -19.96 9.84
CA ARG A 153 1.77 -18.55 10.03
C ARG A 153 3.11 -18.33 10.71
N CYS A 154 3.77 -19.39 11.21
CA CYS A 154 5.18 -19.32 11.60
C CYS A 154 6.10 -18.94 10.43
N ARG A 155 5.71 -19.26 9.19
CA ARG A 155 6.47 -18.93 7.98
C ARG A 155 5.91 -17.68 7.33
N VAL A 156 6.57 -16.56 7.55
CA VAL A 156 6.17 -15.27 6.99
C VAL A 156 6.71 -15.17 5.57
N ARG A 157 5.80 -14.94 4.62
CA ARG A 157 6.08 -14.90 3.17
C ARG A 157 5.80 -13.52 2.59
N ALA A 158 6.43 -13.23 1.46
CA ALA A 158 6.21 -11.99 0.73
C ALA A 158 4.77 -11.90 0.22
N THR A 159 4.08 -10.81 0.53
CA THR A 159 2.70 -10.53 0.06
C THR A 159 2.67 -9.97 -1.36
N VAL A 160 3.75 -9.30 -1.77
CA VAL A 160 3.95 -8.64 -3.07
C VAL A 160 5.33 -8.98 -3.64
N THR A 161 5.49 -8.80 -4.96
CA THR A 161 6.78 -8.94 -5.63
C THR A 161 7.50 -7.60 -5.60
N GLY A 162 8.70 -7.55 -5.04
CA GLY A 162 9.33 -6.28 -4.70
C GLY A 162 10.73 -6.38 -4.13
N ARG A 163 11.27 -5.26 -3.63
CA ARG A 163 12.55 -5.23 -2.91
C ARG A 163 12.32 -5.13 -1.41
N VAL A 164 13.10 -5.89 -0.65
CA VAL A 164 13.19 -5.80 0.81
C VAL A 164 13.91 -4.50 1.17
N ALA A 165 13.36 -3.76 2.13
CA ALA A 165 13.95 -2.56 2.69
C ALA A 165 13.76 -2.55 4.21
N ASN A 166 14.71 -1.94 4.92
CA ASN A 166 14.67 -1.75 6.36
C ASN A 166 14.51 -3.08 7.12
N LEU A 167 15.26 -4.11 6.70
CA LEU A 167 15.30 -5.39 7.41
C LEU A 167 16.04 -5.22 8.75
N VAL A 168 15.29 -5.14 9.85
CA VAL A 168 15.87 -5.02 11.20
C VAL A 168 16.07 -6.37 11.88
N LEU A 169 15.46 -7.43 11.33
CA LEU A 169 15.38 -8.74 11.97
C LEU A 169 16.64 -9.60 11.72
N ARG A 170 17.12 -10.25 12.77
CA ARG A 170 18.21 -11.23 12.75
C ARG A 170 17.76 -12.57 13.35
N PRO A 171 18.38 -13.70 12.94
CA PRO A 171 18.16 -14.97 13.63
C PRO A 171 18.49 -14.83 15.13
N GLY A 172 17.58 -15.28 15.99
CA GLY A 172 17.64 -15.11 17.44
C GLY A 172 16.81 -13.95 17.98
N ASP A 173 16.41 -12.99 17.14
CA ASP A 173 15.52 -11.90 17.55
C ASP A 173 14.12 -12.42 17.90
N TYR A 174 13.38 -11.63 18.67
CA TYR A 174 12.01 -11.94 19.05
C TYR A 174 11.01 -11.16 18.18
N ALA A 175 10.17 -11.87 17.43
CA ALA A 175 9.12 -11.26 16.63
C ALA A 175 7.81 -11.18 17.42
N THR A 176 7.20 -10.00 17.43
CA THR A 176 5.90 -9.75 18.07
C THR A 176 4.81 -9.62 17.02
N ALA A 177 3.67 -10.29 17.24
CA ALA A 177 2.55 -10.24 16.31
C ALA A 177 2.08 -8.80 16.06
N GLY A 178 1.85 -8.45 14.79
CA GLY A 178 1.38 -7.13 14.38
C GLY A 178 2.43 -6.02 14.35
N HIS A 179 3.67 -6.27 14.81
CA HIS A 179 4.77 -5.30 14.70
C HIS A 179 5.57 -5.53 13.42
N PRO A 180 5.66 -4.53 12.52
CA PRO A 180 6.46 -4.65 11.30
C PRO A 180 7.96 -4.82 11.57
N VAL A 181 8.58 -5.77 10.89
CA VAL A 181 10.02 -6.09 11.02
C VAL A 181 10.82 -5.86 9.73
N LEU A 182 10.12 -5.66 8.61
CA LEU A 182 10.70 -5.24 7.34
C LEU A 182 9.63 -4.57 6.47
N ALA A 183 10.08 -3.84 5.45
CA ALA A 183 9.24 -3.28 4.41
C ALA A 183 9.50 -3.98 3.06
N LEU A 184 8.44 -4.22 2.29
CA LEU A 184 8.51 -4.62 0.90
C LEU A 184 8.04 -3.47 0.01
N ILE A 185 8.94 -2.99 -0.85
CA ILE A 185 8.62 -1.99 -1.87
C ILE A 185 8.11 -2.73 -3.10
N ASP A 186 6.83 -2.57 -3.42
CA ASP A 186 6.18 -3.26 -4.53
C ASP A 186 6.72 -2.74 -5.88
N ALA A 187 7.21 -3.66 -6.72
CA ALA A 187 7.77 -3.34 -8.02
C ALA A 187 6.69 -3.03 -9.07
N GLN A 188 5.45 -3.47 -8.87
CA GLN A 188 4.35 -3.33 -9.83
C GLN A 188 3.59 -2.00 -9.68
N THR A 189 3.72 -1.34 -8.53
CA THR A 189 2.98 -0.11 -8.19
C THR A 189 3.84 1.15 -8.29
N ILE A 190 5.03 1.06 -8.89
CA ILE A 190 5.92 2.20 -9.09
C ILE A 190 5.22 3.23 -9.98
N HIS A 191 5.08 4.45 -9.45
CA HIS A 191 4.46 5.58 -10.11
C HIS A 191 5.23 6.86 -9.79
N ILE A 192 4.88 7.96 -10.46
CA ILE A 192 5.45 9.28 -10.16
C ILE A 192 4.34 10.14 -9.56
N VAL A 193 4.67 10.88 -8.51
CA VAL A 193 3.78 11.89 -7.93
C VAL A 193 4.39 13.25 -8.19
N GLY A 194 3.66 14.13 -8.88
CA GLY A 194 4.02 15.53 -9.06
C GLY A 194 3.21 16.42 -8.12
N TYR A 195 3.87 17.31 -7.39
CA TYR A 195 3.22 18.28 -6.52
C TYR A 195 3.07 19.61 -7.27
N PHE A 196 1.86 19.89 -7.75
CA PHE A 196 1.57 21.07 -8.58
C PHE A 196 0.92 22.18 -7.75
N GLU A 197 1.23 23.42 -8.09
CA GLU A 197 0.59 24.59 -7.46
C GLU A 197 -0.91 24.64 -7.81
N GLU A 198 -1.74 24.97 -6.82
CA GLU A 198 -3.20 25.04 -6.95
C GLU A 198 -3.71 25.77 -8.22
N PRO A 199 -3.17 26.94 -8.63
CA PRO A 199 -3.63 27.62 -9.85
C PRO A 199 -3.38 26.83 -11.15
N LYS A 200 -2.38 25.94 -11.16
CA LYS A 200 -2.00 25.15 -12.34
C LYS A 200 -2.87 23.91 -12.52
N ILE A 201 -3.58 23.46 -11.47
CA ILE A 201 -4.42 22.26 -11.52
C ILE A 201 -5.57 22.38 -12.51
N ALA A 202 -6.14 23.57 -12.70
CA ALA A 202 -7.23 23.79 -13.64
C ALA A 202 -6.88 23.46 -15.11
N ARG A 203 -5.58 23.28 -15.42
CA ARG A 203 -5.08 22.93 -16.75
C ARG A 203 -4.65 21.47 -16.87
N ILE A 204 -4.71 20.70 -15.79
CA ILE A 204 -4.30 19.30 -15.74
C ILE A 204 -5.56 18.44 -15.73
N HIS A 205 -5.68 17.55 -16.72
CA HIS A 205 -6.79 16.63 -16.86
C HIS A 205 -6.31 15.18 -16.80
N MET A 206 -7.21 14.27 -16.43
CA MET A 206 -6.92 12.84 -16.48
C MET A 206 -6.61 12.42 -17.92
N GLY A 207 -5.54 11.62 -18.10
CA GLY A 207 -5.07 11.16 -19.40
C GLY A 207 -4.11 12.12 -20.12
N ASP A 208 -3.86 13.32 -19.60
CA ASP A 208 -2.90 14.24 -20.23
C ASP A 208 -1.50 13.61 -20.30
N PRO A 209 -0.80 13.74 -21.44
CA PRO A 209 0.54 13.20 -21.60
C PRO A 209 1.54 13.95 -20.72
N VAL A 210 2.39 13.21 -20.01
CA VAL A 210 3.36 13.76 -19.06
C VAL A 210 4.77 13.35 -19.46
N ARG A 211 5.66 14.34 -19.43
CA ARG A 211 7.10 14.13 -19.53
C ARG A 211 7.72 14.26 -18.14
N VAL A 212 8.34 13.18 -17.67
CA VAL A 212 9.03 13.19 -16.38
C VAL A 212 10.52 13.08 -16.56
N LYS A 213 11.28 14.02 -16.00
CA LYS A 213 12.74 14.00 -15.98
C LYS A 213 13.23 13.69 -14.57
N LEU A 214 13.79 12.51 -14.37
CA LEU A 214 14.45 12.18 -13.10
C LEU A 214 15.72 13.00 -12.93
N MET A 215 15.98 13.43 -11.69
CA MET A 215 17.23 14.12 -11.38
C MET A 215 18.42 13.18 -11.63
N GLY A 216 19.42 13.69 -12.36
CA GLY A 216 20.60 12.93 -12.78
C GLY A 216 20.42 12.11 -14.07
N GLU A 217 19.20 12.02 -14.63
CA GLU A 217 18.95 11.31 -15.89
C GLU A 217 18.83 12.27 -17.08
N LYS A 218 19.37 11.87 -18.24
CA LYS A 218 19.25 12.65 -19.48
C LYS A 218 17.95 12.35 -20.24
N ARG A 219 17.49 11.10 -20.19
CA ARG A 219 16.31 10.64 -20.95
C ARG A 219 15.05 10.80 -20.10
N PRO A 220 13.98 11.43 -20.61
CA PRO A 220 12.73 11.52 -19.88
C PRO A 220 11.98 10.18 -19.90
N ILE A 221 11.18 9.96 -18.86
CA ILE A 221 10.13 8.96 -18.78
C ILE A 221 8.86 9.57 -19.39
N ILE A 222 8.13 8.76 -20.14
CA ILE A 222 6.84 9.16 -20.71
C ILE A 222 5.74 8.45 -19.91
N GLY A 223 4.74 9.21 -19.51
CA GLY A 223 3.58 8.73 -18.78
C GLY A 223 2.35 9.56 -19.09
N HIS A 224 1.29 9.33 -18.33
CA HIS A 224 0.07 10.12 -18.38
C HIS A 224 -0.48 10.38 -16.98
N VAL A 225 -1.30 11.42 -16.86
CA VAL A 225 -2.01 11.72 -15.61
C VAL A 225 -3.00 10.60 -15.32
N GLN A 226 -2.75 9.85 -14.25
CA GLN A 226 -3.62 8.77 -13.80
C GLN A 226 -4.74 9.30 -12.91
N SER A 227 -4.38 10.13 -11.93
CA SER A 227 -5.34 10.73 -11.01
C SER A 227 -4.82 12.02 -10.41
N ILE A 228 -5.75 12.87 -9.99
CA ILE A 228 -5.51 14.08 -9.22
C ILE A 228 -6.08 13.81 -7.83
N ALA A 229 -5.34 14.15 -6.77
CA ALA A 229 -5.82 13.91 -5.41
C ALA A 229 -7.16 14.62 -5.14
N GLY A 230 -8.14 13.86 -4.64
CA GLY A 230 -9.48 14.37 -4.33
C GLY A 230 -9.57 15.17 -3.02
N GLY A 231 -8.48 15.26 -2.26
CA GLY A 231 -8.39 16.05 -1.03
C GLY A 231 -6.94 16.17 -0.56
N ILE A 232 -6.61 17.29 0.08
CA ILE A 232 -5.36 17.50 0.83
C ILE A 232 -5.76 17.65 2.30
N GLU A 233 -5.02 17.00 3.19
CA GLU A 233 -5.20 17.17 4.63
C GLU A 233 -4.82 18.59 5.07
N ASP A 234 -5.72 19.26 5.79
CA ASP A 234 -5.47 20.57 6.37
C ASP A 234 -4.63 20.42 7.63
N ARG A 235 -3.31 20.64 7.51
CA ARG A 235 -2.36 20.53 8.64
C ARG A 235 -2.62 21.54 9.76
N GLU A 236 -3.43 22.58 9.52
CA GLU A 236 -3.84 23.56 10.54
C GLU A 236 -5.09 23.12 11.32
N ARG A 237 -5.77 22.06 10.86
CA ARG A 237 -6.93 21.46 11.52
C ARG A 237 -6.46 20.32 12.40
N ALA A 238 -6.31 20.57 13.70
CA ALA A 238 -6.19 19.50 14.68
C ALA A 238 -7.59 18.93 14.95
N GLU A 239 -7.73 17.60 15.03
CA GLU A 239 -8.94 16.99 15.57
C GLU A 239 -8.99 17.30 17.08
N GLY A 240 -9.96 18.12 17.51
CA GLY A 240 -10.20 18.34 18.94
C GLY A 240 -10.83 17.09 19.57
N GLU A 241 -10.61 16.86 20.87
CA GLU A 241 -11.18 15.74 21.65
C GLU A 241 -12.72 15.61 21.56
N SER A 242 -13.42 16.62 21.04
CA SER A 242 -14.89 16.66 20.94
C SER A 242 -15.46 16.46 19.52
N LEU A 243 -14.68 15.96 18.53
CA LEU A 243 -15.06 15.92 17.10
C LEU A 243 -15.36 17.31 16.49
N LEU A 244 -15.10 18.37 17.23
CA LEU A 244 -15.17 19.75 16.75
C LEU A 244 -13.84 20.12 16.10
N ALA A 245 -13.93 20.84 14.98
CA ALA A 245 -12.76 21.32 14.27
C ALA A 245 -12.00 22.31 15.16
N ASN A 246 -10.76 21.98 15.54
CA ASN A 246 -9.85 22.92 16.18
C ASN A 246 -8.92 23.49 15.11
N VAL A 247 -9.23 24.70 14.64
CA VAL A 247 -8.44 25.41 13.64
C VAL A 247 -7.53 26.41 14.35
N ASN A 248 -6.23 26.29 14.12
CA ASN A 248 -5.27 27.24 14.68
C ASN A 248 -5.34 28.55 13.87
N PRO A 249 -5.52 29.74 14.49
CA PRO A 249 -5.58 31.00 13.75
C PRO A 249 -4.19 31.39 13.25
N THR A 250 -3.82 30.97 12.05
CA THR A 250 -2.57 31.38 11.38
C THR A 250 -2.78 32.65 10.56
N PHE A 251 -2.28 33.78 11.06
CA PHE A 251 -2.21 35.05 10.31
C PHE A 251 -1.03 35.03 9.32
N SER A 252 -1.18 34.30 8.21
CA SER A 252 -0.22 34.37 7.10
C SER A 252 -0.61 35.54 6.17
N TRP A 253 0.04 36.70 6.36
CA TRP A 253 -0.06 37.85 5.45
C TRP A 253 0.49 37.55 4.04
N VAL A 254 1.10 36.38 3.83
CA VAL A 254 1.48 35.80 2.53
C VAL A 254 0.71 34.50 2.34
N ARG A 255 -0.17 34.45 1.33
CA ARG A 255 -0.79 33.19 0.88
C ARG A 255 0.13 32.52 -0.14
N LEU A 256 0.65 31.36 0.21
CA LEU A 256 1.37 30.48 -0.72
C LEU A 256 0.37 29.51 -1.34
N ALA A 257 0.51 29.23 -2.63
CA ALA A 257 -0.31 28.21 -3.29
C ALA A 257 -0.06 26.85 -2.63
N GLN A 258 -1.13 26.13 -2.31
CA GLN A 258 -1.03 24.75 -1.86
C GLN A 258 -0.54 23.87 -3.01
N ARG A 259 0.12 22.76 -2.65
CA ARG A 259 0.62 21.79 -3.62
C ARG A 259 -0.28 20.56 -3.67
N ILE A 260 -0.97 20.39 -4.79
CA ILE A 260 -1.88 19.28 -5.04
C ILE A 260 -1.09 18.12 -5.67
N PRO A 261 -1.09 16.92 -5.05
CA PRO A 261 -0.44 15.76 -5.61
C PRO A 261 -1.22 15.22 -6.81
N VAL A 262 -0.52 15.04 -7.92
CA VAL A 262 -1.00 14.44 -9.16
C VAL A 262 -0.22 13.15 -9.40
N ARG A 263 -0.93 12.03 -9.48
CA ARG A 263 -0.36 10.70 -9.74
C ARG A 263 -0.22 10.50 -11.25
N ILE A 264 0.97 10.09 -11.67
CA ILE A 264 1.36 9.87 -13.05
C ILE A 264 1.68 8.39 -13.22
N ALA A 265 0.96 7.73 -14.11
CA ALA A 265 1.25 6.37 -14.52
C ALA A 265 2.40 6.37 -15.54
N ILE A 266 3.26 5.36 -15.46
CA ILE A 266 4.45 5.23 -16.30
C ILE A 266 4.11 4.35 -17.50
N ASP A 267 4.16 4.91 -18.70
CA ASP A 267 3.88 4.18 -19.94
C ASP A 267 5.15 3.57 -20.53
N ARG A 268 6.24 4.34 -20.54
CA ARG A 268 7.52 3.94 -21.13
C ARG A 268 8.69 4.39 -20.28
N THR A 269 9.45 3.42 -19.81
CA THR A 269 10.73 3.64 -19.13
C THR A 269 11.89 3.38 -20.09
N PRO A 270 12.87 4.29 -20.20
CA PRO A 270 14.08 4.03 -20.99
C PRO A 270 14.82 2.76 -20.50
N PRO A 271 15.39 1.93 -21.40
CA PRO A 271 16.10 0.72 -21.02
C PRO A 271 17.30 1.04 -20.12
N GLY A 272 17.49 0.23 -19.08
CA GLY A 272 18.56 0.39 -18.08
C GLY A 272 18.28 1.41 -16.97
N MET A 273 17.15 2.12 -17.01
CA MET A 273 16.78 3.08 -15.98
C MET A 273 16.17 2.38 -14.75
N ARG A 274 16.82 2.52 -13.60
CA ARG A 274 16.31 2.02 -12.32
C ARG A 274 15.42 3.07 -11.66
N LEU A 275 14.15 2.72 -11.46
CA LEU A 275 13.19 3.51 -10.71
C LEU A 275 13.34 3.17 -9.22
N ILE A 276 13.89 4.11 -8.46
CA ILE A 276 14.08 3.99 -7.02
C ILE A 276 13.07 4.93 -6.36
N ALA A 277 12.23 4.39 -5.48
CA ALA A 277 11.29 5.19 -4.71
C ALA A 277 12.05 6.26 -3.91
N GLY A 278 11.50 7.48 -3.88
CA GLY A 278 12.12 8.66 -3.27
C GLY A 278 12.95 9.53 -4.21
N ARG A 279 13.31 9.07 -5.43
CA ARG A 279 14.05 9.90 -6.39
C ARG A 279 13.25 11.15 -6.78
N THR A 280 13.91 12.30 -6.76
CA THR A 280 13.34 13.56 -7.24
C THR A 280 13.19 13.55 -8.75
N ALA A 281 12.08 14.11 -9.22
CA ALA A 281 11.70 14.20 -10.61
C ALA A 281 11.16 15.60 -10.91
N THR A 282 11.42 16.11 -12.10
CA THR A 282 10.67 17.23 -12.67
C THR A 282 9.58 16.67 -13.55
N VAL A 283 8.36 17.10 -13.33
CA VAL A 283 7.17 16.66 -14.06
C VAL A 283 6.66 17.83 -14.90
N GLU A 284 6.49 17.60 -16.19
CA GLU A 284 5.94 18.55 -17.15
C GLU A 284 4.71 17.90 -17.78
N VAL A 285 3.52 18.45 -17.53
CA VAL A 285 2.29 18.01 -18.21
C VAL A 285 2.24 18.71 -19.56
N LEU A 286 2.28 17.93 -20.62
CA LEU A 286 2.24 18.46 -21.97
C LEU A 286 0.78 18.81 -22.29
N PRO A 287 0.52 19.91 -23.01
CA PRO A 287 -0.83 20.25 -23.42
C PRO A 287 -1.42 19.09 -24.22
N GLY A 288 -2.47 18.47 -23.67
CA GLY A 288 -3.24 17.46 -24.37
C GLY A 288 -3.73 18.03 -25.70
N LYS A 289 -3.72 17.21 -26.76
CA LYS A 289 -4.51 17.55 -27.94
C LYS A 289 -5.95 17.67 -27.44
N THR A 290 -6.48 18.88 -27.46
CA THR A 290 -7.83 19.23 -27.04
C THR A 290 -8.80 18.15 -27.52
N GLN A 291 -9.42 17.42 -26.58
CA GLN A 291 -10.58 16.61 -26.91
C GLN A 291 -11.68 17.62 -27.25
N SER A 292 -11.98 17.74 -28.53
CA SER A 292 -13.11 18.49 -29.09
C SER A 292 -14.43 17.90 -28.65
#